data_AF-A0A923E4Y8-F1
#
_entry.id   AF-A0A923E4Y8-F1
#
_cell.length_a   1.000
_cell.length_b   1.000
_cell.length_c   1.000
_cell.angle_alpha   90.00
_cell.angle_beta   90.00
_cell.angle_gamma   90.00
#
_symmetry.space_group_name_H-M   'P 1'
#
loop_
_entity.id
_entity.type
_entity.pdbx_description
1 polymer ?
#
loop_
_entity_poly.entity_id
_entity_poly.type
_entity_poly.pdbx_seq_one_letter_code
_entity_poly.pdbx_strand_id
1 'polypeptide(L)'
;MPTPAEVTGWIKPLPGPVAAIYEAGPTGYGLARVLLSNDIRTVVAAPSKLQRPSGSRVKTDAIDAEHLSALLWLDAFTAVTVLDEFTEAARDLVRAREDCCSDLMRARHRLSKPLLGHGIIYSGSGLGRRPRRVAETAALLIRPPCSR
;
A
#
# COMPACT_ATOMS: atom_id res chain seq x y z
N MET A 1 13.54 -7.46 -8.81
CA MET A 1 12.48 -8.48 -8.88
C MET A 1 12.49 -9.02 -10.30
N PRO A 2 12.44 -10.35 -10.49
CA PRO A 2 12.41 -10.94 -11.82
C PRO A 2 11.13 -10.53 -12.56
N THR A 3 11.21 -10.41 -13.88
CA THR A 3 10.04 -10.09 -14.70
C THR A 3 9.11 -11.30 -14.82
N PRO A 4 7.79 -11.10 -15.05
CA PRO A 4 6.88 -12.22 -15.27
C PRO A 4 7.32 -13.18 -16.39
N ALA A 5 7.97 -12.65 -17.43
CA ALA A 5 8.51 -13.44 -18.53
C ALA A 5 9.69 -14.33 -18.09
N GLU A 6 10.62 -13.81 -17.30
CA GLU A 6 11.74 -14.59 -16.72
C GLU A 6 11.24 -15.73 -15.85
N VAL A 7 10.27 -15.45 -14.97
CA VAL A 7 9.68 -16.47 -14.09
C VAL A 7 8.99 -17.55 -14.93
N THR A 8 8.23 -17.16 -15.95
CA THR A 8 7.57 -18.12 -16.86
C THR A 8 8.59 -18.99 -17.59
N GLY A 9 9.69 -18.40 -18.06
CA GLY A 9 10.78 -19.12 -18.72
C GLY A 9 11.48 -20.12 -17.80
N TRP A 10 11.57 -19.81 -16.51
CA TRP A 10 12.12 -20.71 -15.49
C TRP A 10 11.17 -21.86 -15.13
N ILE A 11 9.85 -21.61 -15.10
CA ILE A 11 8.84 -22.62 -14.73
C ILE A 11 8.60 -23.64 -15.85
N LYS A 12 8.49 -23.19 -17.10
CA LYS A 12 8.15 -24.04 -18.26
C LYS A 12 8.98 -25.32 -18.43
N PRO A 13 10.31 -25.34 -18.22
CA PRO A 13 11.11 -26.55 -18.39
C PRO A 13 10.99 -27.55 -17.23
N LEU A 14 10.28 -27.23 -16.15
CA LEU A 14 10.12 -28.14 -15.01
C LEU A 14 9.21 -29.33 -15.38
N PRO A 15 9.49 -30.53 -14.86
CA PRO A 15 8.63 -31.69 -15.08
C PRO A 15 7.25 -31.45 -14.45
N GLY A 16 6.20 -31.61 -15.26
CA GLY A 16 4.81 -31.35 -14.85
C GLY A 16 4.22 -32.46 -13.96
N PRO A 17 3.10 -32.16 -13.26
CA PRO A 17 2.35 -30.90 -13.26
C PRO A 17 2.98 -29.81 -12.36
N VAL A 18 2.94 -28.55 -12.81
CA VAL A 18 3.52 -27.40 -12.08
C VAL A 18 2.44 -26.43 -11.63
N ALA A 19 2.60 -25.88 -10.43
CA ALA A 19 1.74 -24.85 -9.88
C ALA A 19 2.58 -23.80 -9.13
N ALA A 20 2.09 -22.56 -9.10
CA ALA A 20 2.73 -21.42 -8.48
C ALA A 20 1.80 -20.76 -7.44
N ILE A 21 2.40 -20.26 -6.36
CA ILE A 21 1.71 -19.51 -5.31
C ILE A 21 2.58 -18.34 -4.85
N TYR A 22 1.96 -17.20 -4.60
CA TYR A 22 2.63 -16.05 -3.99
C TYR A 22 1.66 -15.20 -3.18
N GLU A 23 2.17 -14.43 -2.22
CA GLU A 23 1.33 -13.53 -1.40
C GLU A 23 0.92 -12.28 -2.18
N ALA A 24 -0.32 -11.83 -1.99
CA ALA A 24 -0.75 -10.53 -2.50
C ALA A 24 0.14 -9.42 -1.91
N GLY A 25 0.90 -8.77 -2.78
CA GLY A 25 1.86 -7.73 -2.43
C GLY A 25 1.72 -6.48 -3.30
N PRO A 26 2.57 -5.46 -3.08
CA PRO A 26 2.52 -4.20 -3.83
C PRO A 26 2.88 -4.36 -5.31
N THR A 27 3.46 -5.49 -5.70
CA THR A 27 3.84 -5.82 -7.08
C THR A 27 2.63 -6.11 -7.99
N GLY A 28 1.43 -6.23 -7.41
CA GLY A 28 0.19 -6.40 -8.16
C GLY A 28 -0.06 -7.82 -8.69
N TYR A 29 -0.92 -7.91 -9.70
CA TYR A 29 -1.42 -9.19 -10.25
C TYR A 29 -0.81 -9.57 -11.61
N GLY A 30 0.13 -8.79 -12.14
CA GLY A 30 0.73 -9.02 -13.45
C GLY A 30 1.38 -10.39 -13.61
N LEU A 31 2.10 -10.87 -12.59
CA LEU A 31 2.70 -12.21 -12.59
C LEU A 31 1.63 -13.31 -12.70
N ALA A 32 0.57 -13.23 -11.88
CA ALA A 32 -0.53 -14.20 -11.95
C ALA A 32 -1.19 -14.22 -13.32
N ARG A 33 -1.44 -13.05 -13.93
CA ARG A 33 -2.04 -12.96 -15.27
C ARG A 33 -1.18 -13.67 -16.32
N VAL A 34 0.13 -13.44 -16.32
CA VAL A 34 1.05 -14.06 -17.28
C VAL A 34 1.17 -15.56 -17.07
N LEU A 35 1.24 -16.04 -15.82
CA LEU A 35 1.33 -17.48 -15.57
C LEU A 35 0.02 -18.21 -15.93
N LEU A 36 -1.13 -17.62 -15.59
CA LEU A 36 -2.44 -18.15 -15.97
C LEU A 36 -2.62 -18.19 -17.50
N SER A 37 -2.13 -17.18 -18.24
CA SER A 37 -2.19 -17.20 -19.71
C SER A 37 -1.26 -18.23 -20.35
N ASN A 38 -0.31 -18.79 -19.60
CA ASN A 38 0.58 -19.87 -20.04
C ASN A 38 0.14 -21.25 -19.51
N ASP A 39 -1.12 -21.38 -19.08
CA ASP A 39 -1.72 -22.63 -18.57
C ASP A 39 -1.02 -23.18 -17.30
N ILE A 40 -0.39 -22.30 -16.53
CA ILE A 40 0.24 -22.65 -15.25
C ILE A 40 -0.74 -22.30 -14.13
N ARG A 41 -1.11 -23.32 -13.34
CA ARG A 41 -1.95 -23.15 -12.15
C ARG A 41 -1.29 -22.12 -11.22
N THR A 42 -1.92 -20.97 -11.02
CA THR A 42 -1.36 -19.88 -10.22
C THR A 42 -2.35 -19.37 -9.20
N VAL A 43 -1.87 -19.23 -7.96
CA VAL A 43 -2.67 -18.80 -6.80
C VAL A 43 -2.06 -17.55 -6.19
N VAL A 44 -2.88 -16.53 -5.97
CA VAL A 44 -2.49 -15.36 -5.17
C VAL A 44 -3.10 -15.51 -3.78
N ALA A 45 -2.28 -15.63 -2.75
CA ALA A 45 -2.74 -15.86 -1.39
C ALA A 45 -2.96 -14.56 -0.61
N ALA A 46 -4.01 -14.50 0.19
CA ALA A 46 -4.27 -13.36 1.07
C ALA A 46 -3.33 -13.41 2.30
N PRO A 47 -2.39 -12.46 2.47
CA PRO A 47 -1.38 -12.54 3.54
C PRO A 47 -1.99 -12.55 4.94
N SER A 48 -3.11 -11.86 5.14
CA SER A 48 -3.81 -11.79 6.43
C SER A 48 -4.51 -13.08 6.86
N LYS A 49 -4.61 -14.08 5.98
CA LYS A 49 -5.32 -15.34 6.23
C LYS A 49 -4.41 -16.57 6.17
N LEU A 50 -3.11 -16.38 5.99
CA LEU A 50 -2.14 -17.47 5.96
C LEU A 50 -1.85 -17.97 7.38
N GLN A 51 -1.96 -19.29 7.56
CA GLN A 51 -1.67 -19.96 8.82
C GLN A 51 -0.17 -20.07 9.04
N ARG A 52 0.44 -19.01 9.60
CA ARG A 52 1.88 -19.00 9.89
C ARG A 52 2.16 -19.71 11.23
N PRO A 53 3.15 -20.62 11.29
CA PRO A 53 3.54 -21.26 12.55
C PRO A 53 3.98 -20.22 13.58
N SER A 54 3.36 -20.24 14.76
CA SER A 54 3.75 -19.40 15.89
C SER A 54 5.14 -19.79 16.39
N GLY A 55 6.08 -18.85 16.41
CA GLY A 55 7.45 -19.08 16.93
C GLY A 55 8.57 -19.01 15.87
N SER A 56 8.23 -18.86 14.59
CA SER A 56 9.19 -18.54 13.54
C SER A 56 9.74 -17.12 13.73
N ARG A 57 10.94 -17.01 14.31
CA ARG A 57 11.60 -15.73 14.63
C ARG A 57 12.48 -15.21 13.47
N VAL A 58 12.68 -16.02 12.43
CA VAL A 58 13.51 -15.71 11.28
C VAL A 58 12.65 -15.77 10.03
N LYS A 59 12.45 -14.62 9.40
CA LYS A 59 11.80 -14.52 8.09
C LYS A 59 12.89 -14.58 7.01
N THR A 60 12.95 -15.69 6.28
CA THR A 60 13.73 -15.79 5.04
C THR A 60 12.80 -16.10 3.88
N ASP A 61 13.16 -15.64 2.68
CA ASP A 61 12.36 -15.87 1.48
C ASP A 61 12.22 -17.37 1.16
N ALA A 62 13.23 -18.17 1.48
CA ALA A 62 13.18 -19.63 1.34
C ALA A 62 12.14 -20.27 2.27
N ILE A 63 12.08 -19.87 3.54
CA ILE A 63 11.10 -20.40 4.50
C ILE A 63 9.67 -19.98 4.12
N ASP A 64 9.47 -18.71 3.72
CA ASP A 64 8.14 -18.26 3.27
C ASP A 64 7.72 -19.01 1.98
N ALA A 65 8.65 -19.26 1.05
CA ALA A 65 8.37 -20.03 -0.19
C ALA A 65 8.01 -21.50 0.09
N GLU A 66 8.74 -22.17 0.97
CA GLU A 66 8.43 -23.54 1.41
C GLU A 66 7.08 -23.62 2.13
N HIS A 67 6.77 -22.62 2.96
CA HIS A 67 5.49 -22.57 3.64
C HIS A 67 4.33 -22.40 2.65
N LEU A 68 4.46 -21.49 1.69
CA LEU A 68 3.46 -21.27 0.65
C LEU A 68 3.28 -22.51 -0.24
N SER A 69 4.36 -23.18 -0.63
CA SER A 69 4.28 -24.38 -1.46
C SER A 69 3.58 -25.53 -0.72
N ALA A 70 3.81 -25.68 0.59
CA ALA A 70 3.08 -26.63 1.43
C ALA A 70 1.57 -26.31 1.49
N LEU A 71 1.21 -25.04 1.65
CA LEU A 71 -0.20 -24.63 1.63
C LEU A 71 -0.87 -24.85 0.26
N LEU A 72 -0.13 -24.62 -0.83
CA LEU A 72 -0.61 -24.89 -2.19
C LEU A 72 -0.83 -26.39 -2.40
N TRP A 73 0.07 -27.23 -1.90
CA TRP A 73 -0.06 -28.69 -2.01
C TRP A 73 -1.25 -29.24 -1.23
N LEU A 74 -1.55 -28.66 -0.07
CA LEU A 74 -2.70 -29.02 0.78
C LEU A 74 -4.01 -28.32 0.38
N ASP A 75 -3.99 -27.44 -0.61
CA ASP A 75 -5.11 -26.53 -0.93
C ASP A 75 -5.63 -25.75 0.29
N ALA A 76 -4.74 -25.46 1.24
CA ALA A 76 -5.05 -24.84 2.53
C ALA A 76 -4.82 -23.32 2.53
N PHE A 77 -5.27 -22.63 1.48
CA PHE A 77 -5.08 -21.18 1.32
C PHE A 77 -6.40 -20.45 1.06
N THR A 78 -6.41 -19.13 1.32
CA THR A 78 -7.47 -18.25 0.83
C THR A 78 -6.97 -17.51 -0.40
N ALA A 79 -7.50 -17.87 -1.57
CA ALA A 79 -7.19 -17.20 -2.82
C ALA A 79 -7.78 -15.79 -2.88
N VAL A 80 -6.98 -14.85 -3.38
CA VAL A 80 -7.42 -13.52 -3.79
C VAL A 80 -7.79 -13.59 -5.26
N THR A 81 -8.91 -12.96 -5.62
CA THR A 81 -9.30 -12.79 -7.02
C THR A 81 -8.26 -11.94 -7.74
N VAL A 82 -7.71 -12.48 -8.82
CA VAL A 82 -6.81 -11.76 -9.73
C VAL A 82 -7.65 -10.73 -10.50
N LEU A 83 -7.40 -9.45 -10.28
CA LEU A 83 -8.08 -8.37 -11.01
C LEU A 83 -7.49 -8.27 -12.42
N ASP A 84 -8.30 -7.82 -13.39
CA ASP A 84 -7.79 -7.35 -14.67
C ASP A 84 -7.00 -6.04 -14.48
N GLU A 85 -6.23 -5.66 -15.50
CA GLU A 85 -5.33 -4.51 -15.46
C GLU A 85 -6.07 -3.19 -15.24
N PHE A 86 -7.25 -3.02 -15.85
CA PHE A 86 -8.04 -1.80 -15.72
C PHE A 86 -8.62 -1.67 -14.31
N THR A 87 -9.21 -2.74 -13.77
CA THR A 87 -9.77 -2.73 -12.41
C THR A 87 -8.69 -2.56 -11.35
N GLU A 88 -7.52 -3.18 -11.53
CA GLU A 88 -6.36 -2.97 -10.67
C GLU A 88 -5.90 -1.50 -10.67
N ALA A 89 -5.72 -0.91 -11.85
CA ALA A 89 -5.32 0.49 -12.00
C ALA A 89 -6.33 1.46 -11.38
N ALA A 90 -7.63 1.22 -11.58
CA ALA A 90 -8.69 2.03 -10.98
C ALA A 90 -8.66 1.95 -9.44
N ARG A 91 -8.44 0.76 -8.89
CA ARG A 91 -8.33 0.55 -7.44
C ARG A 91 -7.10 1.24 -6.87
N ASP A 92 -5.98 1.20 -7.56
CA ASP A 92 -4.74 1.83 -7.11
C ASP A 92 -4.81 3.35 -7.19
N LEU A 93 -5.53 3.91 -8.17
CA LEU A 93 -5.83 5.34 -8.21
C LEU A 93 -6.65 5.80 -6.99
N VAL A 94 -7.67 5.03 -6.60
CA VAL A 94 -8.50 5.35 -5.42
C VAL A 94 -7.64 5.33 -4.16
N ARG A 95 -6.78 4.31 -3.99
CA ARG A 95 -5.85 4.23 -2.86
C ARG A 95 -4.88 5.40 -2.84
N ALA A 96 -4.27 5.75 -3.97
CA ALA A 96 -3.36 6.89 -4.05
C ALA A 96 -4.04 8.20 -3.65
N ARG A 97 -5.31 8.39 -4.05
CA ARG A 97 -6.11 9.54 -3.62
C ARG A 97 -6.36 9.53 -2.11
N GLU A 98 -6.71 8.40 -1.53
CA GLU A 98 -6.93 8.25 -0.08
C GLU A 98 -5.66 8.54 0.73
N ASP A 99 -4.52 8.03 0.27
CA ASP A 99 -3.20 8.29 0.88
C ASP A 99 -2.87 9.78 0.84
N CYS A 100 -3.04 10.42 -0.32
CA CYS A 100 -2.87 11.87 -0.47
C CYS A 100 -3.81 12.67 0.44
N CYS A 101 -5.07 12.25 0.59
CA CYS A 101 -6.01 12.91 1.50
C CYS A 101 -5.58 12.76 2.97
N SER A 102 -5.07 11.58 3.35
CA SER A 102 -4.53 11.32 4.68
C SER A 102 -3.30 12.19 4.97
N ASP A 103 -2.39 12.30 4.00
CA ASP A 103 -1.17 13.10 4.12
C ASP A 103 -1.46 14.60 4.18
N LEU A 104 -2.42 15.08 3.38
CA LEU A 104 -2.94 16.45 3.50
C LEU A 104 -3.43 16.72 4.92
N MET A 105 -4.23 15.81 5.49
CA MET A 105 -4.76 15.98 6.84
C MET A 105 -3.65 15.96 7.89
N ARG A 106 -2.66 15.07 7.76
CA ARG A 106 -1.48 15.05 8.63
C ARG A 106 -0.70 16.36 8.56
N ALA A 107 -0.46 16.89 7.36
CA ALA A 107 0.22 18.16 7.16
C ALA A 107 -0.56 19.33 7.80
N ARG A 108 -1.89 19.37 7.59
CA ARG A 108 -2.78 20.35 8.23
C ARG A 108 -2.69 20.29 9.75
N HIS A 109 -2.72 19.10 10.34
CA HIS A 109 -2.61 18.94 11.78
C HIS A 109 -1.26 19.37 12.33
N ARG A 110 -0.16 19.08 11.62
CA ARG A 110 1.19 19.49 12.03
C ARG A 110 1.33 21.01 12.12
N LEU A 111 0.62 21.77 11.30
CA LEU A 111 0.63 23.23 11.32
C LEU A 111 -0.44 23.81 12.26
N SER A 112 -1.67 23.32 12.17
CA SER A 112 -2.81 23.94 12.85
C SER A 112 -2.77 23.70 14.36
N LYS A 113 -2.35 22.53 14.83
CA LYS A 113 -2.35 22.21 16.27
C LYS A 113 -1.39 23.09 17.09
N PRO A 114 -0.13 23.30 16.66
CA PRO A 114 0.76 24.25 17.35
C PRO A 114 0.23 25.69 17.30
N LEU A 115 -0.27 26.14 16.15
CA LEU A 115 -0.79 27.51 15.99
C LEU A 115 -1.99 27.78 16.91
N LEU A 116 -2.88 26.81 17.08
CA LEU A 116 -3.98 26.89 18.04
C LEU A 116 -3.48 27.00 19.49
N GLY A 117 -2.39 26.31 19.84
CA GLY A 117 -1.73 26.44 21.14
C GLY A 117 -1.20 27.85 21.40
N HIS A 118 -0.83 28.59 20.35
CA HIS A 118 -0.42 30.00 20.42
C HIS A 118 -1.58 31.00 20.24
N GLY A 119 -2.83 30.53 20.18
CA GLY A 119 -4.00 31.37 19.95
C GLY A 119 -4.15 31.90 18.52
N ILE A 120 -3.33 31.42 17.58
CA ILE A 120 -3.35 31.85 16.18
C ILE A 120 -4.33 30.98 15.39
N ILE A 121 -5.47 31.56 15.01
CA ILE A 121 -6.49 30.89 14.20
C ILE A 121 -6.38 31.34 12.75
N TYR A 122 -6.07 30.41 11.85
CA TYR A 122 -6.04 30.69 10.42
C TYR A 122 -7.46 30.85 9.85
N SER A 123 -7.79 32.06 9.39
CA SER A 123 -9.11 32.44 8.87
C SER A 123 -9.21 32.45 7.33
N GLY A 124 -8.19 31.92 6.63
CA GLY A 124 -8.14 31.90 5.17
C GLY A 124 -9.24 31.04 4.54
N SER A 125 -9.91 31.59 3.52
CA SER A 125 -11.00 30.93 2.81
C SER A 125 -10.53 30.00 1.70
N GLY A 126 -10.43 28.69 1.97
CA GLY A 126 -10.37 27.61 0.96
C GLY A 126 -9.67 26.34 1.47
N LEU A 127 -10.10 25.08 1.23
CA LEU A 127 -11.32 24.51 0.63
C LEU A 127 -12.03 23.63 1.71
N GLY A 128 -13.33 23.83 1.90
CA GLY A 128 -14.18 23.03 2.81
C GLY A 128 -14.75 23.76 4.04
N ARG A 129 -15.31 24.97 3.84
CA ARG A 129 -15.82 25.95 4.86
C ARG A 129 -16.62 25.32 6.04
N ARG A 130 -16.62 25.88 7.26
CA ARG A 130 -16.83 27.30 7.65
C ARG A 130 -15.79 27.87 8.63
N PRO A 131 -15.29 29.12 8.40
CA PRO A 131 -14.68 29.94 9.44
C PRO A 131 -15.77 30.64 10.27
N ARG A 132 -15.62 30.71 11.61
CA ARG A 132 -16.43 31.54 12.50
C ARG A 132 -15.53 32.48 13.30
N ARG A 133 -15.75 33.78 13.04
CA ARG A 133 -15.24 35.04 13.61
C ARG A 133 -13.82 35.08 14.19
N VAL A 134 -12.99 35.85 13.47
CA VAL A 134 -11.88 36.63 14.01
C VAL A 134 -12.36 37.59 15.10
N ALA A 135 -11.67 37.57 16.24
CA ALA A 135 -11.40 38.78 17.01
C ALA A 135 -9.97 39.21 16.64
N GLU A 136 -9.81 40.51 16.42
CA GLU A 136 -8.62 41.21 15.94
C GLU A 136 -7.34 40.80 16.67
N THR A 137 -6.29 40.44 15.93
CA THR A 137 -4.91 40.93 16.16
C THR A 137 -3.95 40.37 15.09
N ALA A 138 -3.87 41.07 13.96
CA ALA A 138 -2.70 40.99 13.07
C ALA A 138 -2.06 42.38 13.04
N ALA A 139 -1.42 42.74 14.15
CA ALA A 139 -0.64 43.96 14.27
C ALA A 139 0.60 43.78 15.17
N LEU A 140 1.23 42.60 15.20
CA LEU A 140 2.54 42.46 15.82
C LEU A 140 3.21 41.13 15.47
N LEU A 141 4.00 41.03 14.38
CA LEU A 141 5.16 40.11 14.33
C LEU A 141 6.07 40.21 13.11
N ILE A 142 6.18 41.37 12.47
CA ILE A 142 7.39 41.68 11.67
C ILE A 142 7.77 43.14 11.92
N ARG A 143 8.43 43.43 13.05
CA ARG A 143 9.28 44.62 13.16
C ARG A 143 10.74 44.18 13.01
N PRO A 144 11.54 44.86 12.18
CA PRO A 144 12.95 44.52 11.98
C PRO A 144 13.76 44.80 13.27
N PRO A 145 14.93 44.17 13.45
CA PRO A 145 15.77 44.41 14.63
C PRO A 145 16.32 45.85 14.56
N CYS A 146 15.93 46.69 15.53
CA CYS A 146 16.56 48.00 15.70
C CYS A 146 17.97 47.81 16.30
N SER A 147 18.96 48.26 15.55
CA SER A 147 20.36 48.45 15.94
C SER A 147 20.53 49.58 16.96
N ARG A 148 21.20 49.30 18.08
CA ARG A 148 22.38 50.03 18.58
C ARG A 148 22.99 49.32 19.78
#